data_AF-A0A368W4P8-F1
#
_entry.id   AF-A0A368W4P8-F1
#
_cell.length_a   1.000
_cell.length_b   1.000
_cell.length_c   1.000
_cell.angle_alpha   90.00
_cell.angle_beta   90.00
_cell.angle_gamma   90.00
#
_symmetry.space_group_name_H-M   'P 1'
#
loop_
_entity.id
_entity.type
_entity.pdbx_description
1 polymer ?
#
loop_
_entity_poly.entity_id
_entity_poly.type
_entity_poly.pdbx_seq_one_letter_code
_entity_poly.pdbx_strand_id
1 'polypeptide(L)'
;MESFVIKALDGKKRNEEFPYIVYDKELKKIVGTTRYLRISEQSRNLNIGSTWYSPEVWRTKVNTECKYLLLKFAFEQWEAVRVELITTPDNTRSQKAIERLGAVREGIFRKKYNQRDYIIYSVIDDEWKCVKERLEGFLSDTGTSTRQEVDFMNIRCDCRT
;
A
#
# COMPACT_ATOMS: atom_id res chain seq x y z
N MET A 1 2.85 -12.73 -18.48
CA MET A 1 2.43 -12.94 -17.08
C MET A 1 3.37 -13.90 -16.36
N GLU A 2 3.74 -15.02 -16.98
CA GLU A 2 4.72 -15.97 -16.45
C GLU A 2 6.06 -15.32 -16.03
N SER A 3 6.66 -14.49 -16.90
CA SER A 3 7.90 -13.77 -16.59
C SER A 3 7.80 -12.86 -15.35
N PHE A 4 6.63 -12.27 -15.09
CA PHE A 4 6.38 -11.44 -13.91
C PHE A 4 6.40 -12.29 -12.63
N VAL A 5 5.82 -13.48 -12.69
CA VAL A 5 5.78 -14.43 -11.55
C VAL A 5 7.16 -15.02 -11.31
N ILE A 6 7.86 -15.47 -12.35
CA ILE A 6 9.22 -16.02 -12.24
C ILE A 6 10.14 -15.01 -11.56
N LYS A 7 10.13 -13.75 -12.02
CA LYS A 7 10.94 -12.69 -11.42
C LYS A 7 10.65 -12.51 -9.92
N ALA A 8 9.37 -12.57 -9.53
CA ALA A 8 8.96 -12.46 -8.13
C ALA A 8 9.47 -13.64 -7.28
N LEU A 9 9.40 -14.86 -7.81
CA LEU A 9 9.86 -16.05 -7.12
C LEU A 9 11.39 -16.08 -6.98
N ASP A 10 12.12 -15.61 -7.99
CA ASP A 10 13.57 -15.52 -7.93
C ASP A 10 14.04 -14.45 -6.94
N GLY A 11 13.35 -13.30 -6.87
CA GLY A 11 13.57 -12.29 -5.82
C GLY A 11 13.34 -12.86 -4.42
N LYS A 12 12.32 -13.70 -4.25
CA LYS A 12 12.04 -14.40 -2.99
C LYS A 12 13.15 -15.38 -2.60
N LYS A 13 13.67 -16.16 -3.54
CA LYS A 13 14.79 -17.10 -3.27
C LYS A 13 16.03 -16.38 -2.74
N ARG A 14 16.22 -15.11 -3.11
CA ARG A 14 17.32 -14.25 -2.64
C ARG A 14 16.97 -13.40 -1.42
N ASN A 15 15.76 -13.55 -0.85
CA ASN A 15 15.24 -12.72 0.24
C ASN A 15 15.19 -11.21 -0.07
N GLU A 16 15.15 -10.83 -1.35
CA GLU A 16 15.11 -9.42 -1.79
C GLU A 16 13.67 -8.91 -1.96
N GLU A 17 12.74 -9.83 -2.24
CA GLU A 17 11.33 -9.55 -2.47
C GLU A 17 10.46 -10.60 -1.79
N PHE A 18 9.32 -10.18 -1.24
CA PHE A 18 8.35 -11.10 -0.64
C PHE A 18 7.01 -10.96 -1.36
N PRO A 19 6.75 -11.81 -2.38
CA PRO A 19 5.49 -11.80 -3.10
C PRO A 19 4.36 -12.50 -2.33
N TYR A 20 3.17 -11.90 -2.42
CA TYR A 20 1.93 -12.45 -1.90
C TYR A 20 0.86 -12.51 -2.98
N ILE A 21 0.04 -13.55 -2.92
CA ILE A 21 -1.26 -13.58 -3.59
C ILE A 21 -2.28 -12.89 -2.69
N VAL A 22 -3.27 -12.26 -3.30
CA VAL A 22 -4.43 -11.71 -2.58
C VAL A 22 -5.60 -12.62 -2.85
N TYR A 23 -6.05 -13.32 -1.81
CA TYR A 23 -7.19 -14.22 -1.86
C TYR A 23 -8.38 -13.54 -1.18
N ASP A 24 -9.46 -13.35 -1.93
CA ASP A 24 -10.72 -12.84 -1.42
C ASP A 24 -11.54 -13.99 -0.84
N LYS A 25 -11.87 -13.90 0.46
CA LYS A 25 -12.58 -14.95 1.17
C LYS A 25 -14.07 -15.03 0.81
N GLU A 26 -14.68 -13.91 0.43
CA GLU A 26 -16.09 -13.85 0.05
C GLU A 26 -16.28 -14.43 -1.35
N LEU A 27 -15.44 -13.99 -2.29
CA LEU A 27 -15.45 -14.46 -3.67
C LEU A 27 -14.76 -15.83 -3.86
N LYS A 28 -14.09 -16.32 -2.81
CA LYS A 28 -13.34 -17.59 -2.77
C LYS A 28 -12.33 -17.74 -3.91
N LYS A 29 -11.61 -16.67 -4.25
CA LYS A 29 -10.67 -16.67 -5.38
C LYS A 29 -9.49 -15.74 -5.19
N ILE A 30 -8.45 -15.98 -5.99
CA ILE A 30 -7.31 -15.06 -6.11
C ILE A 30 -7.76 -13.84 -6.91
N VAL A 31 -7.70 -12.67 -6.29
CA VAL A 31 -8.11 -11.39 -6.88
C VAL A 31 -6.95 -10.45 -7.11
N GLY A 32 -5.72 -10.85 -6.80
CA GLY A 32 -4.58 -9.96 -6.99
C GLY A 32 -3.25 -10.50 -6.50
N THR A 33 -2.26 -9.62 -6.53
CA THR A 33 -0.93 -9.83 -5.98
C THR A 33 -0.36 -8.50 -5.51
N THR A 34 0.50 -8.56 -4.50
CA THR A 34 1.25 -7.43 -3.97
C THR A 34 2.51 -7.96 -3.31
N ARG A 35 3.53 -7.11 -3.15
CA ARG A 35 4.85 -7.59 -2.72
C ARG A 35 5.59 -6.53 -1.92
N TYR A 36 6.41 -6.96 -0.98
CA TYR A 36 7.56 -6.17 -0.51
C TYR A 36 8.70 -6.28 -1.51
N LEU A 37 9.37 -5.16 -1.80
CA LEU A 37 10.50 -5.07 -2.71
C LEU A 37 11.47 -3.98 -2.23
N ARG A 38 12.72 -4.01 -2.74
CA ARG A 38 13.76 -3.02 -2.42
C ARG A 38 13.99 -2.87 -0.92
N ILE A 39 14.05 -3.99 -0.22
CA ILE A 39 14.23 -4.02 1.23
C ILE A 39 15.68 -3.68 1.54
N SER A 40 15.88 -2.71 2.42
CA SER A 40 17.17 -2.38 3.00
C SER A 40 17.09 -2.58 4.51
N GLU A 41 17.71 -3.66 5.01
CA GLU A 41 17.82 -3.90 6.46
C GLU A 41 18.62 -2.78 7.12
N GLN A 42 19.74 -2.36 6.51
CA GLN A 42 20.60 -1.30 7.05
C GLN A 42 19.86 0.03 7.23
N SER A 43 19.03 0.42 6.25
CA SER A 43 18.26 1.68 6.32
C SER A 43 16.87 1.49 6.90
N ARG A 44 16.49 0.25 7.25
CA ARG A 44 15.14 -0.16 7.69
C ARG A 44 14.03 0.40 6.81
N ASN A 45 14.23 0.38 5.50
CA ASN A 45 13.24 0.89 4.55
C ASN A 45 12.93 -0.14 3.46
N LEU A 46 11.75 -0.01 2.87
CA LEU A 46 11.29 -0.91 1.82
C LEU A 46 10.25 -0.24 0.92
N ASN A 47 9.90 -0.91 -0.18
CA ASN A 47 8.80 -0.53 -1.06
C ASN A 47 7.67 -1.57 -0.98
N ILE A 48 6.41 -1.11 -0.94
CA ILE A 48 5.25 -1.95 -1.24
C ILE A 48 4.77 -1.63 -2.65
N GLY A 49 4.88 -2.60 -3.55
CA GLY A 49 4.68 -2.36 -4.96
C GLY A 49 4.25 -3.59 -5.73
N SER A 50 4.47 -3.53 -7.05
CA SER A 50 4.09 -4.58 -8.01
C SER A 50 2.68 -5.11 -7.77
N THR A 51 1.77 -4.18 -7.41
CA THR A 51 0.44 -4.53 -6.95
C THR A 51 -0.51 -4.52 -8.13
N TRP A 52 -1.25 -5.62 -8.29
CA TRP A 52 -2.31 -5.74 -9.27
C TRP A 52 -3.53 -6.36 -8.60
N TYR A 53 -4.70 -5.84 -8.95
CA TYR A 53 -5.99 -6.36 -8.51
C TYR A 53 -6.90 -6.55 -9.71
N SER A 54 -7.67 -7.63 -9.70
CA SER A 54 -8.77 -7.90 -10.62
C SER A 54 -9.78 -6.73 -10.62
N PRO A 55 -10.33 -6.33 -11.78
CA PRO A 55 -11.29 -5.24 -11.88
C PRO A 55 -12.51 -5.35 -10.95
N GLU A 56 -12.92 -6.57 -10.64
CA GLU A 56 -14.08 -6.86 -9.78
C GLU A 56 -13.91 -6.43 -8.32
N VAL A 57 -12.67 -6.29 -7.84
CA VAL A 57 -12.36 -5.81 -6.48
C VAL A 57 -11.88 -4.35 -6.49
N TRP A 58 -12.02 -3.65 -7.61
CA TRP A 58 -11.73 -2.22 -7.63
C TRP A 58 -12.79 -1.45 -6.85
N ARG A 59 -12.34 -0.46 -6.08
CA ARG A 59 -13.18 0.35 -5.19
C ARG A 59 -13.86 -0.44 -4.06
N THR A 60 -13.36 -1.65 -3.75
CA THR A 60 -13.72 -2.39 -2.54
C THR A 60 -12.68 -2.16 -1.43
N LYS A 61 -12.87 -2.80 -0.26
CA LYS A 61 -11.93 -2.74 0.87
C LYS A 61 -10.64 -3.53 0.63
N VAL A 62 -10.56 -4.37 -0.40
CA VAL A 62 -9.43 -5.29 -0.64
C VAL A 62 -8.08 -4.60 -0.62
N ASN A 63 -7.94 -3.45 -1.30
CA ASN A 63 -6.67 -2.72 -1.27
C ASN A 63 -6.38 -2.13 0.13
N THR A 64 -7.38 -1.61 0.82
CA THR A 64 -7.22 -1.06 2.18
C THR A 64 -6.76 -2.13 3.15
N GLU A 65 -7.42 -3.30 3.16
CA GLU A 65 -7.06 -4.43 4.02
C GLU A 65 -5.66 -4.96 3.73
N CYS A 66 -5.35 -5.19 2.45
CA CYS A 66 -4.01 -5.67 2.07
C CYS A 66 -2.93 -4.69 2.52
N LYS A 67 -3.11 -3.40 2.27
CA LYS A 67 -2.10 -2.39 2.61
C LYS A 67 -2.02 -2.16 4.11
N TYR A 68 -3.12 -2.24 4.85
CA TYR A 68 -3.08 -2.24 6.31
C TYR A 68 -2.24 -3.39 6.86
N LEU A 69 -2.49 -4.63 6.42
CA LEU A 69 -1.73 -5.79 6.89
C LEU A 69 -0.24 -5.68 6.57
N LEU A 70 0.09 -5.18 5.37
CA LEU A 70 1.49 -5.03 4.97
C LEU A 70 2.18 -3.88 5.72
N LEU A 71 1.56 -2.72 5.82
CA LEU A 71 2.14 -1.59 6.57
C LEU A 71 2.31 -1.97 8.04
N LYS A 72 1.29 -2.61 8.64
CA LYS A 72 1.34 -3.10 10.02
C LYS A 72 2.51 -4.03 10.25
N PHE A 73 2.70 -5.01 9.39
CA PHE A 73 3.82 -5.93 9.52
C PHE A 73 5.17 -5.22 9.33
N ALA A 74 5.29 -4.35 8.33
CA ALA A 74 6.52 -3.58 8.09
C ALA A 74 6.92 -2.72 9.29
N PHE A 75 5.98 -1.96 9.87
CA PHE A 75 6.27 -1.06 10.99
C PHE A 75 6.35 -1.77 12.33
N GLU A 76 5.47 -2.73 12.61
CA GLU A 76 5.35 -3.34 13.95
C GLU A 76 6.19 -4.59 14.13
N GLN A 77 6.60 -5.28 13.06
CA GLN A 77 7.38 -6.52 13.15
C GLN A 77 8.78 -6.37 12.56
N TRP A 78 8.92 -5.62 11.47
CA TRP A 78 10.22 -5.33 10.86
C TRP A 78 10.83 -4.01 11.31
N GLU A 79 10.11 -3.25 12.15
CA GLU A 79 10.57 -1.95 12.67
C GLU A 79 11.07 -1.03 11.54
N ALA A 80 10.40 -1.09 10.39
CA ALA A 80 10.74 -0.25 9.26
C ALA A 80 10.54 1.22 9.64
N VAL A 81 11.48 2.08 9.27
CA VAL A 81 11.34 3.54 9.47
C VAL A 81 10.62 4.19 8.28
N ARG A 82 10.53 3.48 7.15
CA ARG A 82 9.97 4.03 5.91
C ARG A 82 9.45 2.96 4.97
N VAL A 83 8.23 3.17 4.48
CA VAL A 83 7.61 2.39 3.41
C VAL A 83 7.31 3.26 2.20
N GLU A 84 7.99 3.00 1.08
CA GLU A 84 7.79 3.68 -0.21
C GLU A 84 6.62 3.05 -0.99
N LEU A 85 5.80 3.89 -1.61
CA LEU A 85 4.86 3.51 -2.67
C LEU A 85 5.13 4.36 -3.90
N ILE A 86 5.13 3.74 -5.08
CA ILE A 86 5.38 4.45 -6.34
C ILE A 86 4.30 4.17 -7.36
N THR A 87 4.02 5.17 -8.19
CA THR A 87 3.10 5.01 -9.32
C THR A 87 3.44 5.99 -10.43
N THR A 88 2.84 5.83 -11.60
CA THR A 88 3.05 6.75 -12.72
C THR A 88 2.05 7.90 -12.70
N PRO A 89 2.39 9.08 -13.27
CA PRO A 89 1.51 10.25 -13.28
C PRO A 89 0.15 10.04 -13.95
N ASP A 90 0.05 9.13 -14.93
CA ASP A 90 -1.19 8.75 -15.61
C ASP A 90 -2.09 7.83 -14.77
N ASN A 91 -1.53 7.14 -13.78
CA ASN A 91 -2.28 6.21 -12.93
C ASN A 91 -2.95 6.92 -11.75
N THR A 92 -3.90 7.80 -12.07
CA THR A 92 -4.66 8.61 -11.09
C THR A 92 -5.42 7.76 -10.07
N ARG A 93 -5.84 6.55 -10.45
CA ARG A 93 -6.47 5.60 -9.51
C ARG A 93 -5.51 5.17 -8.42
N SER A 94 -4.28 4.80 -8.79
CA SER A 94 -3.26 4.40 -7.82
C SER A 94 -2.85 5.57 -6.94
N GLN A 95 -2.75 6.79 -7.49
CA GLN A 95 -2.44 8.00 -6.72
C GLN A 95 -3.48 8.22 -5.62
N LYS A 96 -4.77 8.25 -5.99
CA LYS A 96 -5.88 8.37 -5.04
C LYS A 96 -5.91 7.25 -4.00
N ALA A 97 -5.60 6.02 -4.42
CA ALA A 97 -5.55 4.89 -3.51
C ALA A 97 -4.39 5.03 -2.50
N ILE A 98 -3.21 5.46 -2.95
CA ILE A 98 -2.03 5.67 -2.10
C ILE A 98 -2.29 6.83 -1.11
N GLU A 99 -2.80 7.96 -1.60
CA GLU A 99 -3.14 9.12 -0.78
C GLU A 99 -4.22 8.79 0.26
N ARG A 100 -5.19 7.94 -0.11
CA ARG A 100 -6.23 7.47 0.83
C ARG A 100 -5.65 6.67 2.00
N LEU A 101 -4.55 5.94 1.78
CA LEU A 101 -3.85 5.22 2.85
C LEU A 101 -3.20 6.18 3.86
N GLY A 102 -3.05 7.47 3.54
CA GLY A 102 -2.31 8.43 4.37
C GLY A 102 -0.84 8.59 3.98
N ALA A 103 -0.43 8.02 2.84
CA ALA A 103 0.94 8.21 2.35
C ALA A 103 1.14 9.64 1.81
N VAL A 104 2.27 10.24 2.16
CA VAL A 104 2.66 11.59 1.76
C VAL A 104 3.37 11.56 0.41
N ARG A 105 3.03 12.50 -0.49
CA ARG A 105 3.68 12.66 -1.79
C ARG A 105 4.97 13.46 -1.65
N GLU A 106 6.08 12.91 -2.10
CA GLU A 106 7.41 13.54 -1.94
C GLU A 106 7.94 14.17 -3.22
N GLY A 107 7.58 13.64 -4.39
CA GLY A 107 8.06 14.21 -5.64
C GLY A 107 7.85 13.34 -6.88
N ILE A 108 8.36 13.84 -8.01
CA ILE A 108 8.38 13.13 -9.29
C ILE A 108 9.82 12.86 -9.68
N PHE A 109 10.15 11.59 -9.90
CA PHE A 109 11.44 11.18 -10.42
C PHE A 109 11.30 10.97 -11.92
N ARG A 110 11.97 11.83 -12.69
CA ARG A 110 11.91 11.81 -14.15
C ARG A 110 12.65 10.59 -14.70
N LYS A 111 12.06 9.90 -15.68
CA LYS A 111 12.63 8.72 -16.35
C LYS A 111 13.18 7.65 -15.38
N LYS A 112 12.59 7.48 -14.18
CA LYS A 112 13.07 6.55 -13.13
C LYS A 112 13.12 5.11 -13.62
N TYR A 113 12.07 4.65 -14.32
CA TYR A 113 12.01 3.29 -14.88
C TYR A 113 11.43 3.29 -16.27
N ASN A 114 12.03 2.52 -17.19
CA ASN A 114 11.55 2.35 -18.57
C ASN A 114 11.26 3.68 -19.27
N GLN A 115 12.11 4.68 -19.03
CA GLN A 115 11.97 6.05 -19.57
C GLN A 115 10.67 6.78 -19.16
N ARG A 116 9.98 6.31 -18.10
CA ARG A 116 8.78 6.94 -17.56
C ARG A 116 9.04 7.64 -16.24
N ASP A 117 8.26 8.67 -15.99
CA ASP A 117 8.25 9.41 -14.73
C ASP A 117 7.46 8.64 -13.68
N TYR A 118 7.89 8.75 -12.42
CA TYR A 118 7.24 8.12 -11.28
C TYR A 118 7.02 9.12 -10.16
N ILE A 119 5.81 9.12 -9.60
CA ILE A 119 5.48 9.82 -8.37
C ILE A 119 5.88 8.92 -7.20
N ILE A 120 6.61 9.50 -6.26
CA ILE A 120 7.07 8.84 -5.04
C ILE A 120 6.18 9.30 -3.88
N TYR A 121 5.72 8.32 -3.12
CA TYR A 121 5.00 8.49 -1.87
C TYR A 121 5.66 7.68 -0.76
N SER A 122 5.41 8.05 0.48
CA SER A 122 5.86 7.28 1.64
C SER A 122 4.91 7.34 2.82
N VAL A 123 5.04 6.35 3.71
CA VAL A 123 4.65 6.44 5.11
C VAL A 123 5.93 6.25 5.93
N ILE A 124 6.14 7.05 6.97
CA ILE A 124 7.22 6.86 7.94
C ILE A 124 6.69 6.35 9.28
N ASP A 125 7.59 5.87 10.13
CA ASP A 125 7.27 5.33 11.46
C ASP A 125 6.54 6.34 12.35
N ASP A 126 6.97 7.61 12.35
CA ASP A 126 6.31 8.70 13.09
C ASP A 126 4.83 8.90 12.70
N GLU A 127 4.49 8.59 11.45
CA GLU A 127 3.13 8.71 10.91
C GLU A 127 2.30 7.43 11.12
N TRP A 128 2.95 6.29 11.39
CA TRP A 128 2.31 4.98 11.33
C TRP A 128 1.13 4.88 12.28
N LYS A 129 1.22 5.39 13.51
CA LYS A 129 0.11 5.35 14.47
C LYS A 129 -1.16 5.97 13.90
N CYS A 130 -1.04 7.14 13.29
CA CYS A 130 -2.16 7.87 12.72
C CYS A 130 -2.72 7.18 11.46
N VAL A 131 -1.83 6.70 10.61
CA VAL A 131 -2.19 5.93 9.42
C VAL A 131 -2.92 4.64 9.81
N LYS A 132 -2.46 3.93 10.83
CA LYS A 132 -3.07 2.72 11.38
C LYS A 132 -4.49 2.99 11.87
N GLU A 133 -4.69 3.97 12.75
CA GLU A 133 -6.01 4.33 13.30
C GLU A 133 -7.01 4.68 12.18
N ARG A 134 -6.57 5.46 11.19
CA ARG A 134 -7.38 5.80 10.00
C ARG A 134 -7.77 4.56 9.20
N LEU A 135 -6.82 3.65 8.96
CA LEU A 135 -7.08 2.42 8.22
C LEU A 135 -8.03 1.50 8.99
N GLU A 136 -7.83 1.35 10.31
CA GLU A 136 -8.72 0.58 11.17
C GLU A 136 -10.14 1.15 11.16
N GLY A 137 -10.30 2.47 11.17
CA GLY A 137 -11.62 3.12 11.00
C GLY A 137 -12.33 2.74 9.70
N PHE A 138 -11.62 2.73 8.56
CA PHE A 138 -12.20 2.27 7.29
C PHE A 138 -12.62 0.78 7.31
N LEU A 139 -11.97 -0.02 8.15
CA LEU A 139 -12.26 -1.45 8.27
C LEU A 139 -13.37 -1.71 9.29
N SER A 140 -13.48 -0.92 10.37
CA SER A 140 -14.46 -1.08 11.44
C SER A 140 -15.88 -0.60 11.11
N ASP A 141 -16.04 0.29 10.14
CA ASP A 141 -17.35 0.81 9.67
C ASP A 141 -18.22 -0.26 8.94
N THR A 142 -18.23 -1.49 9.42
CA THR A 142 -19.09 -2.58 8.94
C THR A 142 -20.22 -2.82 9.92
N GLY A 143 -21.26 -2.01 9.79
CA GLY A 143 -22.56 -2.22 10.43
C GLY A 143 -23.68 -1.68 9.56
N THR A 144 -24.17 -2.50 8.62
CA THR A 144 -25.49 -2.40 7.96
C THR A 144 -25.74 -1.21 7.01
N SER A 145 -26.38 -1.53 5.88
CA SER A 145 -27.08 -0.60 5.00
C SER A 145 -28.05 0.29 5.80
N THR A 146 -27.77 1.59 5.93
CA THR A 146 -28.69 2.72 5.66
C THR A 146 -27.98 4.05 5.93
N ARG A 147 -28.31 5.06 5.12
CA ARG A 147 -27.84 6.44 5.21
C ARG A 147 -28.02 7.00 6.63
N GLN A 148 -26.96 7.56 7.21
CA GLN A 148 -26.97 8.88 7.85
C GLN A 148 -25.53 9.35 8.10
N GLU A 149 -25.37 10.67 8.09
CA GLU A 149 -24.12 11.41 7.97
C GLU A 149 -23.09 11.06 9.04
N VAL A 150 -21.85 10.83 8.59
CA VAL A 150 -20.67 11.03 9.43
C VAL A 150 -19.92 12.22 8.85
N ASP A 151 -20.08 13.34 9.53
CA ASP A 151 -19.33 14.56 9.29
C ASP A 151 -17.87 14.31 9.68
N PHE A 152 -17.05 13.95 8.68
CA PHE A 152 -15.60 13.82 8.82
C PHE A 152 -14.93 15.19 8.62
N MET A 153 -15.31 16.19 9.40
CA MET A 153 -14.50 17.40 9.58
C MET A 153 -13.66 17.27 10.86
N ASN A 154 -12.34 17.26 10.65
CA ASN A 154 -11.26 17.37 11.64
C ASN A 154 -10.71 16.09 12.27
N ILE A 155 -10.01 15.27 11.48
CA ILE A 155 -8.82 14.56 11.98
C ILE A 155 -7.61 15.38 11.50
N ARG A 156 -7.23 16.40 12.29
CA ARG A 156 -5.92 17.04 12.15
C ARG A 156 -4.93 16.17 12.94
N CYS A 157 -4.20 15.35 12.21
CA CYS A 157 -3.04 14.68 12.76
C CYS A 157 -1.89 15.68 12.75
N ASP A 158 -1.61 16.29 13.91
CA ASP A 158 -0.55 17.28 14.06
C ASP A 158 0.77 16.54 14.31
N CYS A 159 1.34 15.97 13.25
CA CYS A 159 2.72 15.48 13.25
C CYS A 159 3.64 16.65 12.88
N ARG A 160 3.89 17.54 13.83
CA ARG A 160 5.01 18.50 13.76
C ARG A 160 5.81 18.43 15.06
N THR A 161 7.02 17.91 14.94
CA THR A 161 8.18 18.39 15.70
C THR A 161 9.25 18.75 14.71
#